data_AF-A0A9E0LIM1-F1
#
_entry.id   AF-A0A9E0LIM1-F1
#
_cell.length_a   1.000
_cell.length_b   1.000
_cell.length_c   1.000
_cell.angle_alpha   90.00
_cell.angle_beta   90.00
_cell.angle_gamma   90.00
#
_symmetry.space_group_name_H-M   'P 1'
#
loop_
_entity.id
_entity.type
_entity.pdbx_description
1 polymer ?
#
loop_
_entity_poly.entity_id
_entity_poly.type
_entity_poly.pdbx_seq_one_letter_code
_entity_poly.pdbx_strand_id
1 'polypeptide(L)'
;MLDVRLPIGWLFLVLGVMLAGYGYANPPAESLRLGQVLLPLNLDVPWGILMALFGVAMVSLAQIDKIKALEKELRDSRVEVSASDAAVGPQSES
;
A
#
# COMPACT_ATOMS: atom_id res chain seq x y z
N MET A 1 -19.88 -4.08 2.32
CA MET A 1 -19.12 -5.24 2.84
C MET A 1 -17.78 -4.71 3.32
N LEU A 2 -17.33 -5.07 4.52
CA LEU A 2 -16.12 -4.48 5.11
C LEU A 2 -14.90 -4.83 4.22
N ASP A 3 -14.27 -3.85 3.58
CA ASP A 3 -13.07 -4.07 2.76
C ASP A 3 -11.86 -4.31 3.67
N VAL A 4 -11.74 -5.54 4.14
CA VAL A 4 -10.68 -6.02 5.06
C VAL A 4 -9.28 -5.90 4.44
N ARG A 5 -9.19 -5.71 3.12
CA ARG A 5 -7.94 -5.62 2.37
C ARG A 5 -7.07 -4.44 2.82
N LEU A 6 -7.68 -3.31 3.15
CA LEU A 6 -6.99 -2.10 3.61
C LEU A 6 -6.39 -2.27 5.01
N PRO A 7 -7.14 -2.71 6.04
CA PRO A 7 -6.57 -2.94 7.37
C PRO A 7 -5.55 -4.09 7.39
N ILE A 8 -5.75 -5.16 6.60
CA ILE A 8 -4.78 -6.27 6.54
C ILE A 8 -3.42 -5.82 5.99
N GLY A 9 -3.42 -4.96 4.96
CA GLY A 9 -2.20 -4.45 4.35
C GLY A 9 -1.40 -3.57 5.31
N TRP A 10 -2.10 -2.71 6.05
CA TRP A 10 -1.48 -1.89 7.11
C TRP A 10 -0.91 -2.74 8.24
N LEU A 11 -1.62 -3.78 8.66
CA LEU A 11 -1.15 -4.68 9.70
C LEU A 11 0.17 -5.36 9.30
N PHE A 12 0.24 -5.93 8.09
CA PHE A 12 1.45 -6.57 7.56
C PHE A 12 2.61 -5.60 7.36
N LEU A 13 2.34 -4.37 6.92
CA LEU A 13 3.36 -3.36 6.75
C LEU A 13 3.97 -2.95 8.10
N VAL A 14 3.13 -2.65 9.09
CA VAL A 14 3.58 -2.27 10.43
C VAL A 14 4.32 -3.41 11.10
N LEU A 15 3.76 -4.63 11.10
CA LEU A 15 4.44 -5.80 11.67
C LEU A 15 5.75 -6.12 10.94
N GLY A 16 5.77 -6.05 9.61
CA GLY A 16 6.96 -6.34 8.81
C GLY A 16 8.10 -5.35 9.09
N VAL A 17 7.78 -4.05 9.13
CA VAL A 17 8.76 -3.00 9.48
C VAL A 17 9.26 -3.16 10.92
N MET A 18 8.35 -3.44 11.86
CA MET A 18 8.71 -3.63 13.27
C MET A 18 9.59 -4.87 13.46
N LEU A 19 9.27 -5.98 12.80
CA LEU A 19 10.02 -7.23 12.88
C LEU A 19 11.38 -7.13 12.18
N ALA A 20 11.45 -6.51 11.00
CA ALA A 20 12.70 -6.26 10.29
C ALA A 20 13.61 -5.31 11.10
N GLY A 21 13.04 -4.25 11.68
CA GLY A 21 13.75 -3.33 12.56
C GLY A 21 14.24 -4.01 13.84
N TYR A 22 13.42 -4.88 14.43
CA TYR A 22 13.81 -5.66 15.60
C TYR A 22 14.96 -6.63 15.30
N GLY A 23 14.89 -7.36 14.17
CA GLY A 23 15.96 -8.26 13.75
C GLY A 23 17.27 -7.55 13.35
N TYR A 24 17.18 -6.29 12.92
CA TYR A 24 18.34 -5.44 12.64
C TYR A 24 18.96 -4.87 13.93
N ALA A 25 18.12 -4.43 14.88
CA ALA A 25 18.57 -3.89 16.17
C ALA A 25 19.12 -4.95 17.12
N ASN A 26 18.67 -6.20 16.99
CA ASN A 26 19.14 -7.34 17.76
C ASN A 26 19.97 -8.27 16.84
N PRO A 27 21.28 -8.01 16.64
CA PRO A 27 22.17 -8.95 15.95
C PRO A 27 22.18 -10.32 16.66
N PRO A 28 22.54 -11.42 15.97
CA PRO A 28 22.19 -12.79 16.34
C PRO A 28 22.70 -13.18 17.73
N ALA A 29 21.79 -13.11 18.72
CA ALA A 29 22.00 -13.67 20.04
C ALA A 29 21.66 -15.18 20.06
N GLU A 30 20.73 -15.62 19.21
CA GLU A 30 20.36 -17.02 19.09
C GLU A 30 20.69 -17.58 17.71
N SER A 31 21.66 -18.50 17.69
CA SER A 31 21.86 -19.40 16.56
C SER A 31 20.64 -20.32 16.45
N LEU A 32 19.85 -20.15 15.40
CA LEU A 32 18.75 -21.05 15.11
C LEU A 32 19.30 -22.46 14.84
N ARG A 33 19.00 -23.40 15.74
CA ARG A 33 19.23 -24.83 15.52
C ARG A 33 18.19 -25.38 14.55
N LEU A 34 18.41 -25.17 13.25
CA LEU A 34 17.68 -25.89 12.21
C LEU A 34 18.38 -27.23 11.97
N GLY A 35 18.14 -28.20 12.87
CA GLY A 35 18.82 -29.50 12.83
C GLY A 35 20.30 -29.41 13.25
N GLN A 36 21.22 -29.85 12.40
CA GLN A 36 22.68 -29.85 12.64
C GLN A 36 23.41 -28.61 12.11
N VAL A 37 22.74 -27.70 11.41
CA VAL A 37 23.38 -26.52 10.80
C VAL A 37 23.14 -25.31 11.69
N LEU A 38 24.20 -24.83 12.34
CA LEU A 38 24.19 -23.51 12.99
C LEU A 38 24.30 -22.45 11.89
N LEU A 39 23.17 -21.91 11.43
CA LEU A 39 23.20 -20.66 10.68
C LEU A 39 23.20 -19.49 11.69
N PRO A 40 24.23 -18.63 11.71
CA PRO A 40 24.25 -17.42 12.52
C PRO A 40 23.37 -16.31 11.92
N LEU A 41 22.27 -16.68 11.27
CA LEU A 41 21.36 -15.74 10.61
C LEU A 41 20.13 -15.53 11.50
N ASN A 42 19.90 -14.26 11.84
CA ASN A 42 18.64 -13.80 12.42
C ASN A 42 17.51 -14.06 11.43
N LEU A 43 16.62 -14.99 11.74
CA LEU A 43 15.43 -15.28 10.92
C LEU A 43 14.48 -14.07 10.87
N ASP A 44 14.47 -13.26 11.92
CA ASP A 44 13.57 -12.11 12.06
C ASP A 44 13.73 -11.09 10.93
N VAL A 45 14.95 -10.90 10.41
CA VAL A 45 15.24 -9.95 9.33
C VAL A 45 14.64 -10.38 7.98
N PRO A 46 14.98 -11.56 7.41
CA PRO A 46 14.41 -11.98 6.13
C PRO A 46 12.90 -12.22 6.21
N TRP A 47 12.36 -12.74 7.32
CA TRP A 47 10.90 -12.84 7.49
C TRP A 47 10.24 -11.48 7.63
N GLY A 48 10.83 -10.55 8.38
CA GLY A 48 10.36 -9.17 8.48
C GLY A 48 10.38 -8.44 7.14
N ILE A 49 11.45 -8.59 6.35
CA ILE A 49 11.56 -8.03 5.00
C ILE A 49 10.47 -8.61 4.08
N LEU A 50 10.26 -9.93 4.09
CA LEU A 50 9.22 -10.57 3.29
C LEU A 50 7.82 -10.04 3.64
N MET A 51 7.52 -9.91 4.93
CA MET A 51 6.26 -9.35 5.44
C MET A 51 6.10 -7.87 5.08
N ALA A 52 7.17 -7.07 5.20
CA ALA A 52 7.17 -5.66 4.84
C ALA A 52 6.94 -5.46 3.33
N LEU A 53 7.62 -6.25 2.48
CA LEU A 53 7.45 -6.20 1.03
C LEU A 53 6.00 -6.54 0.63
N PHE A 54 5.43 -7.57 1.27
CA PHE A 54 4.04 -7.96 1.06
C PHE A 54 3.05 -6.86 1.51
N GLY A 55 3.28 -6.27 2.69
CA GLY A 55 2.49 -5.14 3.19
C GLY A 55 2.54 -3.92 2.27
N VAL A 56 3.74 -3.57 1.77
CA VAL A 56 3.94 -2.48 0.79
C VAL A 56 3.19 -2.76 -0.51
N ALA A 57 3.25 -3.98 -1.03
CA ALA A 57 2.50 -4.36 -2.23
C ALA A 57 0.99 -4.19 -2.02
N MET A 58 0.45 -4.67 -0.90
CA MET A 58 -0.97 -4.57 -0.58
C MET A 58 -1.45 -3.12 -0.37
N VAL A 59 -0.67 -2.29 0.33
CA VAL A 59 -0.98 -0.87 0.52
C VAL A 59 -0.91 -0.10 -0.81
N SER A 60 0.06 -0.43 -1.67
CA SER A 60 0.20 0.18 -3.00
C SER A 60 -1.01 -0.13 -3.88
N LEU A 61 -1.49 -1.38 -3.91
CA LEU A 61 -2.70 -1.74 -4.65
C LEU A 61 -3.92 -0.96 -4.14
N ALA A 62 -4.06 -0.80 -2.82
CA ALA A 62 -5.15 -0.03 -2.23
C ALA A 62 -5.10 1.47 -2.55
N GLN A 63 -3.89 2.06 -2.64
CA GLN A 63 -3.69 3.46 -3.02
C GLN A 63 -4.06 3.69 -4.49
N ILE A 64 -3.68 2.76 -5.38
CA ILE A 64 -3.98 2.83 -6.81
C ILE A 64 -5.50 2.85 -7.07
N ASP A 65 -6.28 2.08 -6.31
CA ASP A 65 -7.74 2.05 -6.46
C ASP A 65 -8.38 3.42 -6.13
N LYS A 66 -7.88 4.11 -5.10
CA LYS A 66 -8.36 5.46 -4.74
C LYS A 66 -8.03 6.50 -5.80
N ILE A 67 -6.81 6.44 -6.36
CA ILE A 67 -6.38 7.35 -7.42
C ILE A 67 -7.28 7.21 -8.66
N LYS A 68 -7.61 5.97 -9.04
CA LYS A 68 -8.51 5.69 -10.17
C LYS A 68 -9.94 6.17 -9.91
N ALA A 69 -10.45 6.00 -8.68
CA ALA A 69 -11.77 6.50 -8.31
C ALA A 69 -11.84 8.04 -8.42
N LEU A 70 -10.81 8.73 -7.92
CA LEU A 70 -10.71 10.18 -7.99
C LEU A 70 -10.60 10.68 -9.44
N GLU A 71 -9.81 10.00 -10.28
CA GLU A 71 -9.67 10.34 -11.70
C GLU A 71 -11.01 10.20 -12.44
N LYS A 72 -11.80 9.18 -12.11
CA LYS A 72 -13.14 8.98 -12.68
C LYS A 72 -14.07 10.14 -12.32
N GLU A 73 -14.06 10.57 -11.06
CA GLU A 73 -14.89 11.67 -10.58
C GLU A 73 -14.50 13.01 -11.22
N LEU A 74 -13.19 13.31 -11.30
CA LEU A 74 -12.65 14.46 -12.02
C LEU A 74 -13.03 14.46 -13.51
N ARG A 75 -13.02 13.29 -14.14
CA ARG A 75 -13.40 13.13 -15.54
C ARG A 75 -14.89 13.39 -15.74
N ASP A 76 -15.74 12.89 -14.84
CA ASP A 76 -17.19 13.09 -14.88
C ASP A 76 -17.54 14.56 -14.67
N SER A 77 -16.97 15.21 -13.64
CA SER A 77 -17.12 16.65 -13.42
C SER A 77 -16.64 17.49 -14.60
N ARG A 78 -15.55 17.09 -15.27
CA ARG A 78 -15.07 17.77 -16.48
C ARG A 78 -16.06 17.64 -17.65
N VAL A 79 -16.67 16.47 -17.82
CA VAL A 79 -17.68 16.24 -18.87
C VAL A 79 -18.94 17.08 -18.60
N GLU A 80 -19.38 17.15 -17.34
CA GLU A 80 -20.55 17.94 -16.93
C GLU A 80 -20.31 19.45 -17.14
N VAL A 81 -19.15 19.97 -16.75
CA VAL A 81 -18.77 21.37 -16.98
C VAL A 81 -18.69 21.68 -18.48
N SER A 82 -18.10 20.80 -19.28
CA SER A 82 -18.02 20.99 -20.74
C SER A 82 -19.39 20.95 -21.42
N ALA A 83 -20.33 20.15 -20.92
CA ALA A 83 -21.70 20.11 -21.42
C ALA A 83 -22.50 21.36 -21.03
N SER A 84 -22.28 21.88 -19.82
CA SER A 84 -22.86 23.14 -19.35
C SER A 84 -22.37 24.33 -20.18
N ASP A 85 -21.07 24.44 -20.45
CA ASP A 85 -20.51 25.51 -21.30
C ASP A 85 -21.05 25.45 -22.73
N ALA A 86 -21.21 24.25 -23.29
CA ALA A 86 -21.77 24.07 -24.63
C ALA A 86 -23.26 24.46 -24.70
N ALA A 87 -24.02 24.23 -23.63
CA ALA A 87 -25.42 24.66 -23.52
C ALA A 87 -25.57 26.17 -23.30
N VAL A 88 -24.52 26.84 -22.80
CA VAL A 88 -24.48 28.28 -22.50
C VAL A 88 -23.78 29.10 -23.61
N GLY A 89 -23.35 28.45 -24.71
CA GLY A 89 -22.76 29.08 -25.89
C GLY A 89 -23.61 30.22 -26.51
N PRO A 90 -22.96 31.16 -27.21
CA PRO A 90 -23.19 32.60 -27.13
C PRO A 90 -24.57 33.03 -27.66
N GLN A 91 -25.51 33.31 -26.77
CA GLN A 91 -26.73 34.06 -27.08
C GLN A 91 -26.94 35.30 -26.19
N SER A 92 -25.88 35.84 -25.55
CA SER A 92 -25.99 37.04 -24.71
C SER A 92 -25.14 38.23 -25.16
N GLU A 93 -24.52 38.17 -26.33
CA GLU A 93 -23.93 39.36 -26.98
C GLU A 93 -24.63 39.58 -28.34
N SER A 94 -25.82 40.17 -28.27
CA SER A 94 -26.52 40.79 -29.41
C SER A 94 -26.92 42.21 -29.02
#